data_AF-T1ZGI6-F1
#
_entry.id   AF-T1ZGI6-F1
#
_cell.length_a   1.000
_cell.length_b   1.000
_cell.length_c   1.000
_cell.angle_alpha   90.00
_cell.angle_beta   90.00
_cell.angle_gamma   90.00
#
_symmetry.space_group_name_H-M   'P 1'
#
loop_
_entity.id
_entity.type
_entity.pdbx_description
1 polymer ?
#
loop_
_entity_poly.entity_id
_entity_poly.type
_entity_poly.pdbx_seq_one_letter_code
_entity_poly.pdbx_strand_id
1 'polypeptide(L)'
;MSRWDELHQQERQLSYQLEEVSHRRFRAERILDDIEIYMSNNQSLEMELYEAAYQSKYANQLEETSHQLNVYKNNFFNDFDDCITTLKAEERRLEDKMDVIYYEKLKESCKEEEKK
;
A
#
# COMPACT_ATOMS: atom_id res chain seq x y z
N MET A 1 -21.16 -28.16 13.37
CA MET A 1 -19.75 -27.72 13.43
C MET A 1 -19.46 -27.36 14.87
N SER A 2 -18.29 -27.72 15.39
CA SER A 2 -17.86 -27.28 16.72
C SER A 2 -17.51 -25.79 16.68
N ARG A 3 -17.60 -25.10 17.82
CA ARG A 3 -17.10 -23.72 17.94
C ARG A 3 -15.62 -23.62 17.54
N TRP A 4 -14.84 -24.65 17.82
CA TRP A 4 -13.46 -24.78 17.38
C TRP A 4 -13.29 -24.81 15.86
N ASP A 5 -14.16 -25.53 15.16
CA ASP A 5 -14.13 -25.63 13.70
C ASP A 5 -14.42 -24.25 13.06
N GLU A 6 -15.38 -23.52 13.63
CA GLU A 6 -15.73 -22.15 13.21
C GLU A 6 -14.54 -21.20 13.40
N LEU A 7 -13.91 -21.20 14.58
CA LEU A 7 -12.75 -20.35 14.88
C LEU A 7 -11.57 -20.67 13.95
N HIS A 8 -11.35 -21.95 13.63
CA HIS A 8 -10.29 -22.35 12.72
C HIS A 8 -10.61 -22.03 11.25
N GLN A 9 -11.89 -22.01 10.86
CA GLN A 9 -12.28 -21.52 9.54
C GLN A 9 -12.08 -20.01 9.42
N GLN A 10 -12.49 -19.25 10.44
CA GLN A 10 -12.33 -17.79 10.48
C GLN A 10 -10.86 -17.37 10.47
N GLU A 11 -10.02 -18.04 11.27
CA GLU A 11 -8.56 -17.84 11.26
C GLU A 11 -7.99 -18.01 9.85
N ARG A 12 -8.28 -19.13 9.18
CA ARG A 12 -7.80 -19.38 7.81
C ARG A 12 -8.23 -18.30 6.84
N GLN A 13 -9.49 -17.85 6.92
CA GLN A 13 -9.98 -16.77 6.07
C GLN A 13 -9.25 -15.45 6.32
N LEU A 14 -9.00 -15.10 7.59
CA LEU A 14 -8.24 -13.90 7.93
C LEU A 14 -6.77 -14.00 7.50
N SER A 15 -6.14 -15.17 7.63
CA SER A 15 -4.76 -15.37 7.16
C SER A 15 -4.64 -15.15 5.65
N TYR A 16 -5.59 -15.64 4.84
CA TYR A 16 -5.59 -15.39 3.40
C TYR A 16 -5.75 -13.91 3.07
N GLN A 17 -6.67 -13.22 3.76
CA GLN A 17 -6.87 -11.78 3.56
C GLN A 17 -5.63 -10.99 3.95
N LEU A 18 -4.98 -11.36 5.06
CA LEU A 18 -3.78 -10.70 5.53
C LEU A 18 -2.64 -10.85 4.52
N GLU A 19 -2.40 -12.08 4.04
CA GLU A 19 -1.38 -12.35 3.01
C GLU A 19 -1.63 -11.53 1.74
N GLU A 20 -2.88 -11.45 1.27
CA GLU A 20 -3.24 -10.67 0.10
C GLU A 20 -2.95 -9.17 0.30
N VAL A 21 -3.36 -8.61 1.44
CA VAL A 21 -3.14 -7.19 1.77
C VAL A 21 -1.65 -6.89 1.93
N SER A 22 -0.89 -7.74 2.62
CA SER A 22 0.56 -7.59 2.79
C SER A 22 1.28 -7.62 1.43
N HIS A 23 0.91 -8.53 0.52
CA HIS A 23 1.46 -8.57 -0.83
C HIS A 23 1.13 -7.31 -1.63
N ARG A 24 -0.11 -6.82 -1.55
CA ARG A 24 -0.52 -5.58 -2.22
C ARG A 24 0.24 -4.37 -1.69
N ARG A 25 0.41 -4.26 -0.37
CA ARG A 25 1.22 -3.20 0.26
C ARG A 25 2.65 -3.24 -0.25
N PHE A 26 3.29 -4.41 -0.14
CA PHE A 26 4.68 -4.58 -0.58
C PHE A 26 4.87 -4.18 -2.05
N ARG A 27 3.94 -4.58 -2.92
CA ARG A 27 3.99 -4.21 -4.33
C ARG A 27 3.82 -2.70 -4.54
N ALA A 28 2.91 -2.05 -3.80
CA ALA A 28 2.70 -0.61 -3.89
C ALA A 28 3.94 0.17 -3.45
N GLU A 29 4.57 -0.23 -2.33
CA GLU A 29 5.82 0.36 -1.84
C GLU A 29 6.95 0.19 -2.86
N ARG A 30 7.08 -0.99 -3.48
CA ARG A 30 8.09 -1.22 -4.54
C ARG A 30 7.88 -0.36 -5.77
N ILE A 31 6.64 -0.20 -6.23
CA ILE A 31 6.33 0.66 -7.38
C ILE A 31 6.70 2.10 -7.07
N LEU A 32 6.41 2.57 -5.86
CA LEU A 32 6.75 3.92 -5.42
C LEU A 32 8.27 4.12 -5.45
N ASP A 33 9.04 3.20 -4.84
CA ASP A 33 10.51 3.24 -4.83
C ASP A 33 11.09 3.28 -6.25
N ASP A 34 10.62 2.41 -7.16
CA ASP A 34 11.09 2.35 -8.54
C ASP A 34 10.85 3.67 -9.29
N ILE A 35 9.68 4.28 -9.06
CA ILE A 35 9.30 5.57 -9.66
C ILE A 35 10.17 6.71 -9.11
N GLU A 36 10.39 6.76 -7.80
CA GLU A 36 11.26 7.76 -7.18
C GLU A 36 12.70 7.67 -7.71
N ILE A 37 13.24 6.45 -7.81
CA ILE A 37 14.57 6.21 -8.40
C ILE A 37 14.60 6.65 -9.85
N TYR A 38 13.60 6.27 -10.65
CA TYR A 38 13.51 6.68 -12.06
C TYR A 38 13.52 8.20 -12.20
N MET A 39 12.73 8.92 -11.40
CA MET A 39 12.67 10.38 -11.50
C MET A 39 13.94 11.05 -10.98
N SER A 40 14.55 10.54 -9.91
CA SER A 40 15.83 11.05 -9.44
C SER A 40 16.92 10.92 -10.52
N ASN A 41 16.93 9.81 -11.27
CA ASN A 41 17.91 9.57 -12.32
C ASN A 41 17.68 10.44 -13.56
N ASN A 42 16.43 10.82 -13.85
CA ASN A 42 16.09 11.63 -15.02
C ASN A 42 16.06 13.13 -14.75
N GLN A 43 16.16 13.57 -13.49
CA GLN A 43 16.01 14.97 -13.11
C GLN A 43 16.98 15.91 -13.84
N SER A 44 18.26 15.51 -14.00
CA SER A 44 19.24 16.32 -14.72
C SER A 44 18.93 16.41 -16.21
N LEU A 45 18.53 15.30 -16.82
CA LEU A 45 18.18 15.25 -18.25
C LEU A 45 16.91 16.06 -18.55
N GLU A 46 15.90 16.00 -17.68
CA GLU A 46 14.69 16.83 -17.80
C GLU A 46 15.04 18.32 -17.73
N MET A 47 15.93 18.71 -16.83
CA MET A 47 16.37 20.10 -16.69
C MET A 47 17.14 20.59 -17.92
N GLU A 48 18.07 19.80 -18.44
CA GLU A 48 18.82 20.12 -19.67
C GLU A 48 17.90 20.26 -20.89
N LEU A 49 16.94 19.34 -21.05
CA LEU A 49 15.95 19.41 -22.12
C LEU A 49 15.05 20.64 -21.98
N TYR A 50 14.65 20.98 -20.75
CA TYR A 50 13.84 22.16 -20.47
C TYR A 50 14.60 23.44 -20.82
N GLU A 51 15.86 23.59 -20.38
CA GLU A 51 16.70 24.75 -20.69
C GLU A 51 16.93 24.92 -22.20
N ALA A 52 17.21 23.82 -22.91
CA ALA A 52 17.39 23.84 -24.36
C ALA A 52 16.10 24.26 -25.09
N ALA A 53 14.95 23.82 -24.59
CA ALA A 53 13.65 24.11 -25.18
C ALA A 53 13.12 25.51 -24.79
N TYR A 54 13.55 26.07 -23.66
CA TYR A 54 13.18 27.42 -23.18
C TYR A 54 13.70 28.54 -24.09
N GLN A 55 14.77 28.29 -24.84
CA GLN A 55 15.28 29.20 -25.85
C GLN A 55 14.46 29.17 -27.17
N SER A 56 13.43 28.32 -27.25
CA SER A 56 12.58 28.16 -28.42
C SER A 56 11.35 29.08 -28.37
N LYS A 57 10.72 29.27 -29.53
CA LYS A 57 9.43 29.98 -29.67
C LYS A 57 8.26 29.31 -28.92
N TYR A 58 8.47 28.11 -28.37
CA TYR A 58 7.48 27.33 -27.63
C TYR A 58 7.63 27.42 -26.11
N ALA A 59 8.51 28.28 -25.59
CA ALA A 59 8.82 28.39 -24.16
C ALA A 59 7.57 28.45 -23.26
N ASN A 60 6.59 29.29 -23.58
CA ASN A 60 5.35 29.41 -22.80
C ASN A 60 4.53 28.12 -22.77
N GLN A 61 4.42 27.41 -23.90
CA GLN A 61 3.71 26.13 -23.97
C GLN A 61 4.42 25.03 -23.17
N LEU A 62 5.76 25.07 -23.14
CA LEU A 62 6.58 24.15 -22.36
C LEU A 62 6.47 24.44 -20.86
N GLU A 63 6.41 25.71 -20.46
CA GLU A 63 6.17 26.11 -19.07
C GLU A 63 4.80 25.64 -18.58
N GLU A 64 3.73 25.88 -19.34
CA GLU A 64 2.38 25.41 -19.02
C GLU A 64 2.33 23.88 -18.92
N THR A 65 2.94 23.17 -19.88
CA THR A 65 2.98 21.71 -19.89
C THR A 65 3.78 21.17 -18.71
N SER A 66 4.92 21.78 -18.38
CA SER A 66 5.75 21.41 -17.23
C SER A 66 5.00 21.62 -15.91
N HIS A 67 4.26 22.73 -15.79
CA HIS A 67 3.42 22.98 -14.63
C HIS A 67 2.33 21.91 -14.48
N GLN A 68 1.62 21.59 -15.56
CA GLN A 68 0.60 20.52 -15.55
C GLN A 68 1.21 19.17 -15.16
N LEU A 69 2.36 18.81 -15.75
CA LEU A 69 3.05 17.56 -15.46
C LEU A 69 3.47 17.46 -13.98
N ASN A 70 3.97 18.55 -13.41
CA ASN A 70 4.28 18.62 -11.98
C ASN A 70 3.03 18.44 -11.10
N VAL A 71 1.90 19.05 -11.46
CA VAL A 71 0.64 18.86 -10.74
C VAL A 71 0.19 17.40 -10.80
N TYR A 72 0.22 16.78 -11.99
CA TYR A 72 -0.14 15.36 -12.14
C TYR A 72 0.79 14.45 -11.35
N LYS A 73 2.10 14.71 -11.38
CA LYS A 73 3.10 13.95 -10.62
C LYS A 73 2.84 14.02 -9.11
N ASN A 74 2.59 15.22 -8.58
CA ASN A 74 2.30 15.39 -7.16
C ASN A 74 1.00 14.69 -6.76
N ASN A 75 -0.06 14.80 -7.57
CA ASN A 75 -1.31 14.11 -7.30
C ASN A 75 -1.13 12.59 -7.33
N PHE A 76 -0.40 12.07 -8.31
CA PHE A 76 -0.08 10.65 -8.41
C PHE A 76 0.63 10.13 -7.16
N PHE A 77 1.59 10.89 -6.63
CA PHE A 77 2.30 10.50 -5.40
C PHE A 77 1.42 10.55 -4.16
N ASN A 78 0.60 11.59 -4.03
CA ASN A 78 -0.35 11.69 -2.91
C ASN A 78 -1.33 10.51 -2.93
N ASP A 79 -1.89 10.18 -4.10
CA ASP A 79 -2.80 9.05 -4.26
C ASP A 79 -2.12 7.71 -3.90
N PHE A 80 -0.83 7.55 -4.23
CA PHE A 80 -0.05 6.37 -3.88
C PHE A 80 0.22 6.28 -2.37
N ASP A 81 0.58 7.38 -1.73
CA ASP A 81 0.80 7.43 -0.28
C ASP A 81 -0.50 7.13 0.49
N ASP A 82 -1.62 7.69 0.04
CA ASP A 82 -2.96 7.38 0.56
C ASP A 82 -3.32 5.90 0.40
N CYS A 83 -2.99 5.30 -0.74
CA CYS A 83 -3.19 3.88 -1.00
C CYS A 83 -2.36 3.00 -0.04
N ILE A 84 -1.07 3.29 0.13
CA ILE A 84 -0.18 2.57 1.04
C ILE A 84 -0.65 2.71 2.48
N THR A 85 -1.04 3.92 2.89
CA THR A 85 -1.59 4.20 4.22
C THR A 85 -2.86 3.40 4.48
N THR A 86 -3.76 3.34 3.49
CA THR A 86 -5.00 2.55 3.58
C THR A 86 -4.69 1.05 3.72
N LEU A 87 -3.74 0.53 2.93
CA LEU A 87 -3.32 -0.87 3.02
C LEU A 87 -2.70 -1.20 4.39
N LYS A 88 -1.87 -0.30 4.94
CA LYS A 88 -1.32 -0.44 6.31
C LYS A 88 -2.40 -0.46 7.37
N ALA A 89 -3.43 0.39 7.23
CA ALA A 89 -4.56 0.40 8.16
C ALA A 89 -5.41 -0.88 8.05
N GLU A 90 -5.61 -1.39 6.84
CA GLU A 90 -6.33 -2.64 6.61
C GLU A 90 -5.60 -3.85 7.18
N GLU A 91 -4.29 -3.95 6.98
CA GLU A 91 -3.44 -5.02 7.53
C GLU A 91 -3.53 -5.06 9.05
N ARG A 92 -3.35 -3.92 9.73
CA ARG A 92 -3.51 -3.82 11.20
C ARG A 92 -4.89 -4.27 11.67
N ARG A 93 -5.95 -3.87 10.95
CA ARG A 93 -7.31 -4.29 11.28
C ARG A 93 -7.49 -5.81 11.15
N LEU A 94 -6.81 -6.45 10.20
CA LEU A 94 -6.85 -7.91 10.04
C LEU A 94 -6.06 -8.60 11.15
N GLU A 95 -4.89 -8.06 11.53
CA GLU A 95 -4.10 -8.52 12.67
C GLU A 95 -4.91 -8.47 13.98
N ASP A 96 -5.56 -7.33 14.27
CA ASP A 96 -6.42 -7.15 15.44
C ASP A 96 -7.55 -8.21 15.49
N LYS A 97 -8.17 -8.51 14.35
CA LYS A 97 -9.19 -9.56 14.27
C LYS A 97 -8.61 -10.95 14.52
N MET A 98 -7.39 -11.19 14.06
CA MET A 98 -6.71 -12.48 14.24
C MET A 98 -6.38 -12.70 15.73
N ASP A 99 -5.95 -11.65 16.43
CA ASP A 99 -5.74 -11.66 17.89
C ASP A 99 -7.01 -12.01 18.67
N VAL A 100 -8.15 -11.46 18.26
CA VAL A 100 -9.45 -11.81 18.85
C VAL A 100 -9.74 -13.30 18.69
N ILE A 101 -9.51 -13.88 17.50
CA ILE A 101 -9.70 -15.31 17.27
C ILE A 101 -8.76 -16.14 18.14
N TYR A 102 -7.49 -15.76 18.25
CA TYR A 102 -6.53 -16.46 19.09
C TYR A 102 -6.98 -16.48 20.56
N TYR A 103 -7.48 -15.36 21.06
CA TYR A 103 -8.00 -15.27 22.42
C TYR A 103 -9.27 -16.13 22.63
N GLU A 104 -10.17 -16.16 21.66
CA GLU A 104 -11.36 -17.01 21.72
C GLU A 104 -11.01 -18.51 21.68
N LYS A 105 -10.06 -18.90 20.85
CA LYS A 105 -9.54 -20.27 20.82
C LYS A 105 -8.93 -20.69 22.15
N LEU A 106 -8.14 -19.80 22.78
CA LEU A 106 -7.58 -20.06 24.10
C LEU A 106 -8.69 -20.31 25.14
N LYS A 107 -9.74 -19.48 25.14
CA LYS A 107 -10.89 -19.66 26.02
C LYS A 107 -11.61 -20.99 25.80
N GLU A 108 -11.84 -21.37 24.54
CA GLU A 108 -12.48 -22.65 24.23
C GLU A 108 -11.61 -23.84 24.66
N SER A 109 -10.28 -23.74 24.51
CA SER A 109 -9.33 -24.74 25.02
C SER A 109 -9.46 -24.96 26.52
N CYS A 110 -9.46 -23.88 27.31
CA CYS A 110 -9.60 -23.98 28.76
C CYS A 110 -10.94 -24.61 29.17
N LYS A 111 -12.04 -24.28 28.49
CA LYS A 111 -13.36 -24.87 28.77
C LYS A 111 -13.42 -26.36 28.46
N GLU A 112 -12.69 -26.83 27.46
CA GLU A 112 -12.60 -28.26 27.14
C GLU A 112 -11.73 -29.02 28.14
N GLU A 113 -10.67 -28.39 28.66
CA GLU A 113 -9.84 -28.94 29.74
C GLU A 113 -10.59 -29.03 31.07
N GLU A 114 -11.39 -28.03 31.44
CA GLU A 114 -12.22 -28.04 32.66
C GLU A 114 -13.34 -29.10 32.64
N LYS A 115 -13.72 -29.59 31.47
CA LYS A 115 -14.73 -30.64 31.29
C LYS A 115 -14.17 -32.07 31.32
N LYS A 116 -12.84 -32.22 31.30
CA LYS A 116 -12.13 -33.50 31.38
C LYS A 116 -11.81 -33.87 32.82
#